data_AF-A0A831P588-F1
#
_entry.id   AF-A0A831P588-F1
#
_cell.length_a   1.000
_cell.length_b   1.000
_cell.length_c   1.000
_cell.angle_alpha   90.00
_cell.angle_beta   90.00
_cell.angle_gamma   90.00
#
_symmetry.space_group_name_H-M   'P 1'
#
loop_
_entity.id
_entity.type
_entity.pdbx_description
1 polymer ?
#
loop_
_entity_poly.entity_id
_entity_poly.type
_entity_poly.pdbx_seq_one_letter_code
_entity_poly.pdbx_strand_id
1 'polypeptide(L)'
;TPKIYDRLAPFITALPTHTLVNVNTAPAPVLAMLVPGLGLDDAKALVQSRAVQPYRTPGDFLKQPAVQAWLQRDPALTPILRQAISVASGYFLIHSAVRIGRARVFLDSVVRRDPSGETVIMRTRETP
;
A
#
# COMPACT_ATOMS: atom_id res chain seq x y z
N THR A 1 -15.56 -10.81 -13.36
CA THR A 1 -16.04 -12.11 -12.84
C THR A 1 -15.36 -12.39 -11.51
N PRO A 2 -15.94 -13.25 -10.63
CA PRO A 2 -15.36 -13.56 -9.32
C PRO A 2 -13.88 -13.96 -9.39
N LYS A 3 -13.51 -14.82 -10.36
CA LYS A 3 -12.12 -15.24 -10.61
C LYS A 3 -11.14 -14.08 -10.89
N ILE A 4 -11.57 -13.01 -11.55
CA ILE A 4 -10.71 -11.84 -11.79
C ILE A 4 -10.57 -11.04 -10.49
N TYR A 5 -11.67 -10.86 -9.76
CA TYR A 5 -11.65 -10.18 -8.47
C TYR A 5 -10.70 -10.87 -7.49
N ASP A 6 -10.79 -12.19 -7.33
CA ASP A 6 -9.95 -12.94 -6.37
C ASP A 6 -8.45 -12.81 -6.67
N ARG A 7 -8.08 -12.61 -7.94
CA ARG A 7 -6.68 -12.36 -8.35
C ARG A 7 -6.21 -10.95 -8.05
N LEU A 8 -7.12 -9.97 -8.06
CA LEU A 8 -6.82 -8.57 -7.80
C LEU A 8 -6.92 -8.22 -6.31
N ALA A 9 -7.78 -8.91 -5.56
CA ALA A 9 -8.10 -8.63 -4.17
C ALA A 9 -6.88 -8.43 -3.26
N PRO A 10 -5.76 -9.20 -3.40
CA PRO A 10 -4.57 -8.98 -2.58
C PRO A 10 -3.81 -7.67 -2.86
N PHE A 11 -4.11 -6.98 -3.97
CA PHE A 11 -3.35 -5.83 -4.48
C PHE A 11 -4.16 -4.53 -4.51
N ILE A 12 -5.46 -4.59 -4.23
CA ILE A 12 -6.36 -3.44 -4.28
C ILE A 12 -7.04 -3.23 -2.94
N THR A 13 -7.43 -1.99 -2.65
CA THR A 13 -8.23 -1.63 -1.49
C THR A 13 -9.15 -0.46 -1.84
N ALA A 14 -10.27 -0.33 -1.13
CA ALA A 14 -11.21 0.77 -1.28
C ALA A 14 -11.20 1.60 0.01
N LEU A 15 -10.80 2.87 -0.09
CA LEU A 15 -10.71 3.78 1.05
C LEU A 15 -11.69 4.96 0.86
N PRO A 16 -12.20 5.56 1.96
CA PRO A 16 -13.24 6.60 1.89
C PRO A 16 -12.85 7.87 1.13
N THR A 17 -11.56 8.13 0.98
CA THR A 17 -11.01 9.33 0.34
C THR A 17 -9.92 8.96 -0.66
N HIS A 18 -9.62 9.87 -1.59
CA HIS A 18 -8.44 9.73 -2.43
C HIS A 18 -7.19 9.53 -1.55
N THR A 19 -6.51 8.40 -1.74
CA THR A 19 -5.42 7.97 -0.87
C THR A 19 -4.23 7.54 -1.71
N LEU A 20 -3.07 8.11 -1.41
CA LEU A 20 -1.82 7.81 -2.10
C LEU A 20 -1.27 6.45 -1.65
N VAL A 21 -0.59 5.75 -2.55
CA VAL A 21 0.02 4.46 -2.25
C VAL A 21 1.24 4.65 -1.37
N ASN A 22 1.28 3.98 -0.21
CA ASN A 22 2.46 3.97 0.64
C ASN A 22 3.55 3.05 0.05
N VAL A 23 4.60 3.63 -0.52
CA VAL A 23 5.71 2.89 -1.16
C VAL A 23 6.58 2.12 -0.18
N ASN A 24 6.41 2.31 1.14
CA ASN A 24 7.07 1.48 2.15
C ASN A 24 6.32 0.18 2.43
N THR A 25 5.04 0.08 2.08
CA THR A 25 4.21 -1.11 2.36
C THR A 25 3.62 -1.77 1.11
N ALA A 26 3.57 -1.07 -0.04
CA ALA A 26 3.03 -1.61 -1.29
C ALA A 26 3.78 -2.87 -1.78
N PRO A 27 3.12 -3.96 -2.18
CA PRO A 27 3.81 -5.14 -2.68
C PRO A 27 4.47 -4.90 -4.05
N ALA A 28 5.43 -5.74 -4.44
CA ALA A 28 6.20 -5.55 -5.67
C ALA A 28 5.33 -5.38 -6.95
N PRO A 29 4.23 -6.13 -7.17
CA PRO A 29 3.37 -5.90 -8.33
C PRO A 29 2.73 -4.51 -8.37
N VAL A 30 2.42 -3.92 -7.21
CA VAL A 30 1.87 -2.56 -7.13
C VAL A 30 2.95 -1.53 -7.47
N LEU A 31 4.19 -1.73 -7.02
CA LEU A 31 5.31 -0.84 -7.41
C LEU A 31 5.60 -0.90 -8.92
N ALA A 32 5.60 -2.10 -9.50
CA ALA A 32 5.79 -2.29 -10.94
C ALA A 32 4.65 -1.66 -11.77
N MET A 33 3.43 -1.66 -11.24
CA MET A 33 2.29 -0.98 -11.88
C MET A 33 2.39 0.54 -11.78
N LEU A 34 2.87 1.08 -10.65
CA LEU A 34 3.01 2.52 -10.44
C LEU A 34 3.99 3.18 -11.41
N VAL A 35 5.08 2.48 -11.75
CA VAL A 35 6.14 3.00 -12.62
C VAL A 35 6.11 2.24 -13.96
N PRO A 36 5.49 2.81 -15.02
CA PRO A 36 5.44 2.17 -16.32
C PRO A 36 6.84 1.74 -16.81
N GLY A 37 6.96 0.45 -17.15
CA GLY A 37 8.22 -0.15 -17.60
C GLY A 37 9.05 -0.79 -16.48
N LEU A 38 8.80 -0.49 -15.20
CA LEU A 38 9.52 -1.13 -14.10
C LEU A 38 9.21 -2.63 -14.04
N GLY A 39 10.24 -3.45 -14.18
CA GLY A 39 10.11 -4.90 -14.14
C GLY A 39 9.74 -5.41 -12.74
N LEU A 40 9.11 -6.59 -12.68
CA LEU A 40 8.74 -7.20 -11.39
C LEU A 40 9.96 -7.53 -10.52
N ASP A 41 11.09 -7.90 -11.12
CA ASP A 41 12.31 -8.23 -10.37
C ASP A 41 12.98 -7.00 -9.78
N ASP A 42 13.02 -5.88 -10.50
CA ASP A 42 13.44 -4.59 -9.96
C ASP A 42 12.52 -4.16 -8.81
N ALA A 43 11.20 -4.32 -8.97
CA ALA A 43 10.25 -4.03 -7.91
C ALA A 43 10.45 -4.90 -6.67
N LYS A 44 10.78 -6.20 -6.82
CA LYS A 44 11.14 -7.07 -5.68
C LYS A 44 12.42 -6.59 -5.01
N ALA A 45 13.43 -6.17 -5.77
CA ALA A 45 14.67 -5.61 -5.22
C ALA A 45 14.40 -4.33 -4.40
N LEU A 46 13.50 -3.45 -4.86
CA LEU A 46 13.06 -2.28 -4.09
C LEU A 46 12.38 -2.68 -2.78
N VAL A 47 11.51 -3.70 -2.80
CA VAL A 47 10.85 -4.23 -1.58
C VAL A 47 11.88 -4.80 -0.59
N GLN A 48 12.90 -5.50 -1.08
CA GLN A 48 13.98 -6.02 -0.22
C GLN A 48 14.82 -4.88 0.37
N SER A 49 15.22 -3.91 -0.47
CA SER A 49 16.02 -2.76 -0.05
C SER A 49 15.30 -1.93 1.02
N ARG A 50 14.01 -1.62 0.82
CA ARG A 50 13.25 -0.79 1.76
C ARG A 50 12.98 -1.49 3.09
N ALA A 51 13.04 -2.83 3.14
CA ALA A 51 12.92 -3.57 4.40
C ALA A 51 14.10 -3.31 5.34
N VAL A 52 15.28 -3.00 4.78
CA VAL A 52 16.47 -2.59 5.53
C VAL A 52 16.46 -1.08 5.77
N GLN A 53 16.19 -0.30 4.72
CA GLN A 53 16.18 1.16 4.77
C GLN A 53 14.91 1.75 4.13
N PRO A 54 13.85 2.00 4.93
CA PRO A 54 12.61 2.58 4.43
C PRO A 54 12.83 3.99 3.85
N TYR A 55 12.01 4.35 2.86
CA TYR A 55 12.01 5.70 2.28
C TYR A 55 11.43 6.70 3.27
N ARG A 56 12.12 7.84 3.47
CA ARG A 56 11.68 8.90 4.40
C ARG A 56 10.81 9.94 3.72
N THR A 57 10.97 10.10 2.41
CA THR A 57 10.18 10.98 1.57
C THR A 57 9.79 10.29 0.27
N PRO A 58 8.72 10.71 -0.41
CA PRO A 58 8.42 10.26 -1.76
C PRO A 58 9.61 10.44 -2.73
N GLY A 59 10.41 11.49 -2.53
CA GLY A 59 11.60 11.77 -3.33
C GLY A 59 12.68 10.69 -3.21
N ASP A 60 12.81 10.03 -2.06
CA ASP A 60 13.81 8.97 -1.86
C ASP A 60 13.49 7.72 -2.70
N PHE A 61 12.19 7.43 -2.88
CA PHE A 61 11.73 6.39 -3.79
C PHE A 61 11.99 6.76 -5.26
N LEU A 62 11.68 8.00 -5.65
CA LEU A 62 11.89 8.47 -7.04
C LEU A 62 13.38 8.51 -7.43
N LYS A 63 14.29 8.63 -6.45
CA LYS A 63 15.74 8.60 -6.64
C LYS A 63 16.32 7.19 -6.73
N GLN A 64 15.54 6.14 -6.51
CA GLN A 64 16.04 4.77 -6.64
C GLN A 64 16.49 4.52 -8.08
N PRO A 65 17.68 3.95 -8.33
CA PRO A 65 18.23 3.82 -9.68
C PRO A 65 17.26 3.17 -10.68
N ALA A 66 16.59 2.10 -10.26
CA ALA A 66 15.60 1.39 -11.08
C ALA A 66 14.40 2.28 -11.45
N VAL A 67 13.95 3.17 -10.57
CA VAL A 67 12.85 4.11 -10.83
C VAL A 67 13.34 5.28 -11.67
N GLN A 68 14.46 5.88 -11.28
CA GLN A 68 15.04 7.06 -11.93
C GLN A 68 15.35 6.80 -13.41
N ALA A 69 15.81 5.60 -13.76
CA ALA A 69 16.05 5.21 -15.15
C ALA A 69 14.79 5.34 -16.03
N TRP A 70 13.60 5.04 -15.49
CA TRP A 70 12.33 5.22 -16.20
C TRP A 70 11.86 6.68 -16.24
N LEU A 71 12.06 7.43 -15.14
CA LEU A 71 11.73 8.86 -15.11
C LEU A 71 12.59 9.70 -16.05
N GLN A 72 13.83 9.28 -16.32
CA GLN A 72 14.69 9.94 -17.31
C GLN A 72 14.22 9.68 -18.74
N ARG A 73 13.65 8.49 -19.01
CA ARG A 73 13.08 8.13 -20.32
C ARG A 73 11.75 8.84 -20.58
N ASP A 74 10.93 8.97 -19.54
CA ASP A 74 9.67 9.70 -19.59
C ASP A 74 9.54 10.68 -18.42
N PRO A 75 10.04 11.92 -18.58
CA PRO A 75 9.97 12.95 -17.55
C PRO A 75 8.55 13.30 -17.11
N ALA A 76 7.54 13.08 -17.96
CA ALA A 76 6.14 13.37 -17.64
C ALA A 76 5.59 12.46 -16.53
N LEU A 77 6.21 11.32 -16.26
CA LEU A 77 5.84 10.42 -15.15
C LEU A 77 6.11 11.01 -13.77
N THR A 78 7.09 11.92 -13.65
CA THR A 78 7.49 12.47 -12.35
C THR A 78 6.35 13.18 -11.61
N PRO A 79 5.65 14.18 -12.21
CA PRO A 79 4.53 14.82 -11.54
C PRO A 79 3.36 13.87 -11.26
N ILE A 80 3.11 12.89 -12.13
CA ILE A 80 2.05 11.88 -11.96
C ILE A 80 2.36 11.01 -10.72
N LEU A 81 3.57 10.48 -10.63
CA LEU A 81 3.99 9.65 -9.48
C LEU A 81 3.96 10.43 -8.18
N ARG A 82 4.39 11.70 -8.17
CA ARG A 82 4.31 12.55 -6.96
C ARG A 82 2.88 12.71 -6.44
N GLN A 83 1.88 12.60 -7.31
CA GLN A 83 0.46 12.65 -6.94
C GLN A 83 -0.15 11.28 -6.67
N ALA A 84 0.60 10.19 -6.85
CA ALA A 84 0.12 8.82 -6.65
C ALA A 84 0.73 8.14 -5.42
N ILE A 85 1.88 8.62 -4.91
CA ILE A 85 2.66 7.94 -3.88
C ILE A 85 2.83 8.77 -2.59
N SER A 86 2.98 8.06 -1.48
CA SER A 86 3.30 8.57 -0.15
C SER A 86 4.27 7.62 0.54
N VAL A 87 4.87 8.06 1.64
CA VAL A 87 5.64 7.22 2.58
C VAL A 87 4.91 6.98 3.90
N ALA A 88 3.72 7.58 4.05
CA ALA A 88 2.87 7.53 5.22
C ALA A 88 1.47 7.01 4.86
N SER A 89 0.78 6.45 5.86
CA SER A 89 -0.63 6.04 5.75
C SER A 89 -1.48 6.73 6.81
N GLY A 90 -2.70 7.13 6.41
CA GLY A 90 -3.76 7.57 7.31
C GLY A 90 -4.83 6.51 7.54
N TYR A 91 -4.72 5.34 6.91
CA TYR A 91 -5.66 4.24 7.06
C TYR A 91 -4.94 2.96 7.45
N PHE A 92 -5.57 2.20 8.35
CA PHE A 92 -5.05 0.94 8.88
C PHE A 92 -6.20 -0.06 8.98
N LEU A 93 -5.91 -1.33 8.67
CA LEU A 93 -6.80 -2.44 8.93
C LEU A 93 -6.27 -3.21 10.15
N ILE A 94 -7.10 -3.33 11.18
CA ILE A 94 -6.78 -4.08 12.39
C ILE A 94 -7.56 -5.38 12.37
N HIS A 95 -6.84 -6.49 12.25
CA HIS A 95 -7.37 -7.84 12.41
C HIS A 95 -7.31 -8.23 13.90
N SER A 96 -8.47 -8.44 14.52
CA SER A 96 -8.58 -8.78 15.94
C SER A 96 -9.16 -10.18 16.11
N ALA A 97 -8.55 -10.98 16.98
CA ALA A 97 -9.09 -12.27 17.39
C ALA A 97 -9.37 -12.27 18.89
N VAL A 98 -10.63 -12.40 19.27
CA VAL A 98 -11.07 -12.40 20.67
C VAL A 98 -11.51 -13.80 21.07
N ARG A 99 -11.03 -14.28 22.22
CA ARG A 99 -11.41 -15.58 22.79
C ARG A 99 -12.01 -15.40 24.18
N ILE A 100 -13.25 -15.85 24.38
CA ILE A 100 -13.94 -15.85 25.67
C ILE A 100 -14.46 -17.26 25.93
N GLY A 101 -13.85 -17.97 26.87
CA GLY A 101 -14.10 -19.40 27.08
C GLY A 101 -13.86 -20.20 25.78
N ARG A 102 -14.94 -20.75 25.22
CA ARG A 102 -14.95 -21.48 23.94
C ARG A 102 -15.30 -20.64 22.71
N ALA A 103 -15.82 -19.42 22.91
CA ALA A 103 -16.18 -18.54 21.81
C ALA A 103 -14.92 -17.92 21.18
N ARG A 104 -14.89 -17.87 19.85
CA ARG A 104 -13.90 -17.11 19.07
C ARG A 104 -14.63 -16.14 18.16
N VAL A 105 -14.15 -14.90 18.12
CA VAL A 105 -14.67 -13.86 17.24
C VAL A 105 -13.49 -13.22 16.53
N PHE A 106 -13.58 -13.14 15.21
CA PHE A 106 -12.65 -12.41 14.36
C PHE A 106 -13.32 -11.11 13.92
N LEU A 107 -12.59 -10.00 14.03
CA LEU A 107 -13.09 -8.67 13.75
C LEU A 107 -12.06 -7.88 12.96
N ASP A 108 -12.50 -7.37 11.83
CA ASP A 108 -11.75 -6.45 11.00
C ASP A 108 -12.24 -5.02 11.27
N SER A 109 -11.31 -4.15 11.67
CA SER A 109 -11.60 -2.74 11.95
C SER A 109 -10.78 -1.85 11.04
N VAL A 110 -11.45 -1.02 10.24
CA VAL A 110 -10.79 0.04 9.47
C VAL A 110 -10.66 1.26 10.38
N VAL A 111 -9.42 1.68 10.61
CA VAL A 111 -9.07 2.84 11.43
C VAL A 111 -8.57 3.96 10.52
N ARG A 112 -9.13 5.16 10.70
CA ARG A 112 -8.60 6.39 10.15
C ARG A 112 -7.76 7.09 11.20
N ARG A 113 -6.54 7.46 10.84
CA ARG A 113 -5.62 8.27 11.64
C ARG A 113 -5.40 9.59 10.93
N ASP A 114 -5.63 10.68 11.64
CA ASP A 114 -5.38 12.04 11.19
C ASP A 114 -4.76 12.86 12.35
N PRO A 115 -4.38 14.14 12.15
CA PRO A 115 -3.78 14.94 13.21
C PRO A 115 -4.66 15.12 14.46
N SER A 116 -5.97 14.90 14.37
CA SER A 116 -6.89 14.97 15.52
C SER A 116 -6.97 13.68 16.33
N GLY A 117 -6.46 12.56 15.78
CA GLY A 117 -6.39 11.28 16.48
C GLY A 117 -6.74 10.09 15.59
N GLU A 118 -7.16 9.01 16.25
CA GLU A 118 -7.50 7.74 15.62
C GLU A 118 -8.99 7.42 15.83
N THR A 119 -9.70 7.10 14.75
CA THR A 119 -11.12 6.78 14.77
C THR A 119 -11.40 5.48 14.01
N VAL A 120 -12.16 4.57 14.61
CA VAL A 120 -12.66 3.38 13.89
C VAL A 120 -13.85 3.80 13.03
N ILE A 121 -13.74 3.61 11.71
CA ILE A 121 -14.75 4.04 10.74
C ILE A 121 -15.57 2.89 10.16
N MET A 122 -15.10 1.66 10.28
CA MET A 122 -15.82 0.46 9.85
C MET A 122 -15.41 -0.72 10.73
N ARG A 123 -16.37 -1.61 11.02
CA ARG A 123 -16.13 -2.90 11.67
C ARG A 123 -16.90 -3.99 10.94
N THR A 124 -16.22 -5.07 10.62
CA THR A 124 -16.81 -6.27 10.03
C THR A 124 -16.47 -7.45 10.90
N ARG A 125 -17.48 -8.25 11.24
CA ARG A 125 -17.25 -9.54 11.88
C ARG A 125 -16.94 -10.55 10.79
N GLU A 126 -15.76 -11.15 10.85
CA GLU A 126 -15.47 -12.28 9.97
C GLU A 126 -16.24 -13.51 10.47
N THR A 127 -16.85 -14.21 9.52
CA THR A 127 -17.44 -15.52 9.77
C THR A 127 -16.34 -16.53 9.45
N PRO A 128 -15.98 -17.44 10.39
CA PRO A 128 -14.91 -18.40 10.16
C PRO A 128 -15.17 -19.34 8.98
#